data_AF-A0A401GD19-F1
#
_entry.id   AF-A0A401GD19-F1
#
_cell.length_a   1.000
_cell.length_b   1.000
_cell.length_c   1.000
_cell.angle_alpha   90.00
_cell.angle_beta   90.00
_cell.angle_gamma   90.00
#
_symmetry.space_group_name_H-M   'P 1'
#
loop_
_entity.id
_entity.type
_entity.pdbx_description
1 polymer ?
#
loop_
_entity_poly.entity_id
_entity_poly.type
_entity_poly.pdbx_seq_one_letter_code
_entity_poly.pdbx_strand_id
1 'polypeptide(L)'
;MLLQSIPGLEECLMSSSEEEVAIVSSLIQKGAVSARSDDTKSLKRAILDWITPKGQSLNPPLSRNVKVDQDPWNGLFCSALLITTYKHIFTSPSSVDKEPKATRAENARIHGMTKVTGASIAYVATQVQFALSSSPVFSRTDMATDSECFYMSILNLFEDLDEQVEVSELITW
;
A
#
# COMPACT_ATOMS: atom_id res chain seq x y z
N MET A 1 -18.45 1.08 18.66
CA MET A 1 -18.42 -0.22 17.96
C MET A 1 -17.96 -1.40 18.82
N LEU A 2 -17.14 -1.24 19.88
CA LEU A 2 -16.78 -2.33 20.81
C LEU A 2 -17.63 -2.32 22.10
N LEU A 3 -17.80 -1.15 22.72
CA LEU A 3 -18.64 -0.93 23.91
C LEU A 3 -20.12 -1.30 23.71
N GLN A 4 -20.64 -1.13 22.50
CA GLN A 4 -22.02 -1.48 22.14
C GLN A 4 -22.23 -2.95 21.79
N SER A 5 -21.14 -3.69 21.55
CA SER A 5 -21.18 -5.08 21.08
C SER A 5 -21.03 -6.09 22.21
N ILE A 6 -20.55 -5.65 23.39
CA ILE A 6 -20.34 -6.50 24.57
C ILE A 6 -21.18 -5.92 25.72
N PRO A 7 -22.33 -6.54 26.05
CA PRO A 7 -23.20 -6.06 27.13
C PRO A 7 -22.45 -5.98 28.47
N GLY A 8 -22.61 -4.87 29.20
CA GLY A 8 -22.00 -4.65 30.51
C GLY A 8 -20.54 -4.21 30.51
N LEU A 9 -19.88 -4.15 29.34
CA LEU A 9 -18.46 -3.76 29.25
C LEU A 9 -18.23 -2.31 29.70
N GLU A 10 -19.14 -1.40 29.39
CA GLU A 10 -19.04 0.02 29.77
C GLU A 10 -19.15 0.22 31.29
N GLU A 11 -20.13 -0.42 31.94
CA GLU A 11 -20.30 -0.38 33.39
C GLU A 11 -19.09 -0.98 34.11
N CYS A 12 -18.55 -2.08 33.57
CA CYS A 12 -17.37 -2.74 34.11
C CYS A 12 -16.14 -1.83 34.03
N LEU A 13 -15.88 -1.20 32.88
CA LEU A 13 -14.78 -0.25 32.69
C LEU A 13 -14.90 1.00 33.57
N MET A 14 -16.12 1.47 33.82
CA MET A 14 -16.38 2.63 34.70
C MET A 14 -16.20 2.30 36.19
N SER A 15 -16.24 1.01 36.55
CA SER A 15 -16.05 0.51 37.93
C SER A 15 -14.64 0.00 38.23
N SER A 16 -13.80 -0.17 37.20
CA SER A 16 -12.43 -0.69 37.31
C SER A 16 -11.42 0.38 37.76
N SER A 17 -10.29 -0.05 38.32
CA SER A 17 -9.19 0.87 38.67
C SER A 17 -8.46 1.37 37.40
N GLU A 18 -7.78 2.51 37.50
CA GLU A 18 -7.02 3.07 36.37
C GLU A 18 -5.96 2.08 35.85
N GLU A 19 -5.33 1.31 36.74
CA GLU A 19 -4.34 0.29 36.37
C GLU A 19 -4.97 -0.87 35.58
N GLU A 20 -6.16 -1.33 35.96
CA GLU A 20 -6.88 -2.40 35.25
C GLU A 20 -7.32 -1.95 33.86
N VAL A 21 -7.82 -0.73 33.75
CA VAL A 21 -8.20 -0.12 32.46
C VAL A 21 -6.96 0.04 31.57
N ALA A 22 -5.81 0.43 32.12
CA ALA A 22 -4.56 0.53 31.37
C ALA A 22 -4.08 -0.84 30.87
N ILE A 23 -4.20 -1.89 31.67
CA ILE A 23 -3.86 -3.26 31.28
C ILE A 23 -4.76 -3.74 30.14
N VAL A 24 -6.08 -3.57 30.27
CA VAL A 24 -7.05 -3.98 29.22
C VAL A 24 -6.81 -3.21 27.93
N SER A 25 -6.58 -1.89 28.02
CA SER A 25 -6.21 -1.06 26.87
C SER A 25 -4.94 -1.56 26.18
N SER A 26 -3.90 -1.88 26.96
CA SER A 26 -2.63 -2.40 26.42
C SER A 26 -2.81 -3.76 25.73
N LEU A 27 -3.67 -4.64 26.25
CA LEU A 27 -3.95 -5.95 25.69
C LEU A 27 -4.78 -5.86 24.40
N ILE A 28 -5.76 -4.95 24.35
CA ILE A 28 -6.54 -4.68 23.13
C ILE A 28 -5.63 -4.09 22.04
N GLN A 29 -4.79 -3.12 22.39
CA GLN A 29 -3.83 -2.53 21.45
C GLN A 29 -2.83 -3.58 20.95
N LYS A 30 -2.27 -4.39 21.84
CA LYS A 30 -1.37 -5.49 21.47
C LYS A 30 -2.05 -6.52 20.57
N GLY A 31 -3.30 -6.88 20.87
CA GLY A 31 -4.11 -7.76 20.03
C GLY A 31 -4.38 -7.17 18.63
N ALA A 32 -4.73 -5.89 18.55
CA ALA A 32 -4.96 -5.20 17.28
C ALA A 32 -3.69 -5.11 16.42
N VAL A 33 -2.53 -4.87 17.06
CA VAL A 33 -1.22 -4.86 16.39
C VAL A 33 -0.84 -6.27 15.92
N SER A 34 -1.04 -7.30 16.73
CA SER A 34 -0.68 -8.69 16.38
C SER A 34 -1.61 -9.32 15.34
N ALA A 35 -2.90 -8.96 15.33
CA ALA A 35 -3.91 -9.57 14.46
C ALA A 35 -3.64 -9.40 12.95
N ARG A 36 -2.74 -8.50 12.56
CA ARG A 36 -2.43 -8.20 11.15
C ARG A 36 -1.02 -8.63 10.72
N SER A 37 -0.16 -8.99 11.68
CA SER A 37 1.22 -9.43 11.40
C SER A 37 1.32 -10.94 11.13
N ASP A 38 0.55 -11.76 11.86
CA ASP A 38 0.70 -13.22 11.81
C ASP A 38 0.17 -13.85 10.50
N ASP A 39 -0.85 -13.24 9.87
CA ASP A 39 -1.46 -13.78 8.64
C ASP A 39 -0.54 -13.68 7.42
N THR A 40 0.46 -12.80 7.41
CA THR A 40 1.35 -12.68 6.25
C THR A 40 2.35 -13.83 6.16
N LYS A 41 2.77 -14.41 7.28
CA LYS A 41 3.73 -15.52 7.31
C LYS A 41 3.07 -16.83 6.87
N SER A 42 1.86 -17.08 7.38
CA SER A 42 1.05 -18.24 7.00
C SER A 42 0.60 -18.16 5.55
N LEU A 43 0.20 -16.97 5.08
CA LEU A 43 -0.17 -16.73 3.68
C LEU A 43 1.02 -16.88 2.74
N LYS A 44 2.18 -16.27 3.05
CA LYS A 44 3.41 -16.44 2.26
C LYS A 44 3.78 -17.91 2.15
N ARG A 45 3.72 -18.67 3.25
CA ARG A 45 4.00 -20.11 3.25
C ARG A 45 2.98 -20.89 2.41
N ALA A 46 1.68 -20.61 2.57
CA ALA A 46 0.63 -21.28 1.81
C ALA A 46 0.73 -21.03 0.29
N ILE A 47 1.07 -19.80 -0.10
CA ILE A 47 1.32 -19.47 -1.51
C ILE A 47 2.54 -20.21 -2.02
N LEU A 48 3.66 -20.21 -1.28
CA LEU A 48 4.87 -20.94 -1.63
C LEU A 48 4.60 -22.45 -1.77
N ASP A 49 3.87 -23.05 -0.84
CA ASP A 49 3.49 -24.48 -0.87
C ASP A 49 2.59 -24.80 -2.08
N TRP A 50 1.76 -23.85 -2.52
CA TRP A 50 0.90 -24.02 -3.69
C TRP A 50 1.68 -23.93 -5.02
N ILE A 51 2.60 -22.98 -5.14
CA ILE A 51 3.36 -22.76 -6.38
C ILE A 51 4.57 -23.68 -6.52
N THR A 52 5.01 -24.31 -5.42
CA THR A 52 6.14 -25.25 -5.43
C THR A 52 5.65 -26.69 -5.60
N PRO A 53 6.02 -27.40 -6.68
CA PRO A 53 5.68 -28.81 -6.84
C PRO A 53 6.21 -29.65 -5.66
N LYS A 54 5.41 -30.60 -5.17
CA LYS A 54 5.78 -31.43 -4.01
C LYS A 54 7.14 -32.11 -4.22
N GLY A 55 8.10 -31.79 -3.35
CA GLY A 55 9.45 -32.35 -3.40
C GLY A 55 10.42 -31.64 -4.35
N GLN A 56 10.03 -30.53 -4.98
CA GLN A 56 10.92 -29.70 -5.80
C GLN A 56 11.16 -28.34 -5.13
N SER A 57 12.20 -27.62 -5.57
CA SER A 57 12.43 -26.21 -5.21
C SER A 57 11.84 -25.28 -6.27
N LEU A 58 11.45 -24.07 -5.88
CA LEU A 58 11.02 -23.04 -6.84
C LEU A 58 12.13 -22.76 -7.86
N ASN A 59 11.75 -22.68 -9.13
CA ASN A 59 12.64 -22.31 -10.22
C ASN A 59 12.02 -21.15 -11.01
N PRO A 60 12.60 -19.93 -10.97
CA PRO A 60 13.80 -19.56 -10.21
C PRO A 60 13.57 -19.51 -8.68
N PRO A 61 14.62 -19.72 -7.87
CA PRO A 61 14.50 -19.68 -6.42
C PRO A 61 14.16 -18.28 -5.92
N LEU A 62 13.05 -18.15 -5.18
CA LEU A 62 12.75 -16.94 -4.42
C LEU A 62 13.67 -16.88 -3.20
N SER A 63 14.75 -16.13 -3.33
CA SER A 63 15.78 -16.03 -2.31
C SER A 63 15.26 -15.24 -1.12
N ARG A 64 15.22 -15.86 0.07
CA ARG A 64 14.70 -15.23 1.29
C ARG A 64 15.45 -13.94 1.69
N ASN A 65 16.70 -13.77 1.25
CA ASN A 65 17.58 -12.64 1.60
C ASN A 65 18.65 -12.34 0.53
N VAL A 66 18.28 -12.23 -0.75
CA VAL A 66 19.23 -11.65 -1.71
C VAL A 66 19.07 -10.14 -1.65
N LYS A 67 20.04 -9.45 -1.03
CA LYS A 67 20.36 -8.08 -1.42
C LYS A 67 20.87 -8.21 -2.84
N VAL A 68 19.97 -8.05 -3.82
CA VAL A 68 20.45 -7.88 -5.18
C VAL A 68 21.18 -6.54 -5.15
N ASP A 69 22.43 -6.52 -5.60
CA ASP A 69 23.17 -5.31 -5.91
C ASP A 69 22.58 -4.71 -7.20
N GLN A 70 21.27 -4.48 -7.15
CA GLN A 70 20.46 -3.94 -8.22
C GLN A 70 20.42 -2.44 -7.98
N ASP A 71 20.66 -1.69 -9.04
CA ASP A 71 20.30 -0.30 -9.14
C ASP A 71 18.91 -0.10 -8.49
N PRO A 72 18.79 0.71 -7.42
CA PRO A 72 17.54 0.89 -6.69
C PRO A 72 16.40 1.43 -7.58
N TRP A 73 16.72 2.03 -8.73
CA TRP A 73 15.73 2.49 -9.71
C TRP A 73 15.15 1.38 -10.57
N ASN A 74 15.79 0.21 -10.62
CA ASN A 74 15.34 -0.90 -11.45
C ASN A 74 13.98 -1.43 -10.97
N GLY A 75 12.91 -1.02 -11.67
CA GLY A 75 11.53 -1.36 -11.34
C GLY A 75 10.88 -0.47 -10.27
N LEU A 76 11.61 0.51 -9.73
CA LEU A 76 11.08 1.52 -8.82
C LEU A 76 10.11 2.42 -9.59
N PHE A 77 8.91 2.62 -9.06
CA PHE A 77 7.78 3.31 -9.70
C PHE A 77 7.25 2.73 -11.02
N CYS A 78 7.97 1.79 -11.65
CA CYS A 78 7.63 1.10 -12.89
C CYS A 78 7.12 -0.33 -12.70
N SER A 79 6.75 -0.75 -11.49
CA SER A 79 6.17 -2.08 -11.28
C SER A 79 4.86 -2.24 -12.06
N ALA A 80 4.56 -3.46 -12.51
CA ALA A 80 3.32 -3.76 -13.25
C ALA A 80 2.06 -3.32 -12.48
N LEU A 81 2.09 -3.38 -11.14
CA LEU A 81 1.00 -2.91 -10.27
C LEU A 81 0.82 -1.39 -10.35
N LEU A 82 1.91 -0.61 -10.25
CA LEU A 82 1.87 0.85 -10.33
C LEU A 82 1.44 1.31 -11.73
N ILE A 83 2.01 0.72 -12.76
CA ILE A 83 1.64 0.93 -14.17
C ILE A 83 0.14 0.70 -14.40
N THR A 84 -0.38 -0.43 -13.93
CA THR A 84 -1.79 -0.81 -14.11
C THR A 84 -2.71 0.13 -13.33
N THR A 85 -2.31 0.52 -12.11
CA THR A 85 -3.08 1.44 -11.27
C THR A 85 -3.08 2.86 -11.84
N TYR A 86 -1.93 3.32 -12.37
CA TYR A 86 -1.81 4.61 -13.07
C TYR A 86 -2.78 4.67 -14.25
N LYS A 87 -2.78 3.62 -15.08
CA LYS A 87 -3.72 3.49 -16.19
C LYS A 87 -5.17 3.49 -15.70
N HIS A 88 -5.52 2.75 -14.66
CA HIS A 88 -6.90 2.78 -14.14
C HIS A 88 -7.35 4.14 -13.58
N ILE A 89 -6.43 4.90 -12.99
CA ILE A 89 -6.75 6.19 -12.34
C ILE A 89 -6.81 7.31 -13.37
N PHE A 90 -5.80 7.41 -14.23
CA PHE A 90 -5.61 8.55 -15.13
C PHE A 90 -6.01 8.26 -16.56
N THR A 91 -6.05 6.99 -16.97
CA THR A 91 -6.52 6.56 -18.30
C THR A 91 -7.87 5.84 -18.19
N SER A 92 -8.58 5.70 -19.31
CA SER A 92 -9.84 4.93 -19.31
C SER A 92 -9.62 3.46 -18.86
N PRO A 93 -10.51 2.86 -18.03
CA PRO A 93 -10.48 1.43 -17.69
C PRO A 93 -10.47 0.51 -18.91
N SER A 94 -11.02 0.98 -20.04
CA SER A 94 -11.00 0.27 -21.33
C SER A 94 -9.60 0.12 -21.95
N SER A 95 -8.56 0.75 -21.40
CA SER A 95 -7.17 0.54 -21.82
C SER A 95 -6.54 -0.70 -21.18
N VAL A 96 -7.16 -1.23 -20.12
CA VAL A 96 -6.69 -2.40 -19.37
C VAL A 96 -7.59 -3.62 -19.57
N ASP A 97 -8.91 -3.42 -19.70
CA ASP A 97 -9.87 -4.48 -20.02
C ASP A 97 -10.46 -4.33 -21.44
N LYS A 98 -10.61 -5.45 -22.15
CA LYS A 98 -11.18 -5.50 -23.52
C LYS A 98 -12.68 -5.21 -23.59
N GLU A 99 -13.36 -5.01 -22.46
CA GLU A 99 -14.80 -4.71 -22.44
C GLU A 99 -15.07 -3.20 -22.35
N PRO A 100 -15.89 -2.63 -23.24
CA PRO A 100 -16.18 -1.20 -23.26
C PRO A 100 -17.20 -0.85 -22.17
N LYS A 101 -16.77 -0.18 -21.11
CA LYS A 101 -17.63 0.56 -20.17
C LYS A 101 -17.21 2.01 -20.12
N ALA A 102 -18.05 2.90 -20.62
CA ALA A 102 -17.89 4.34 -20.43
C ALA A 102 -18.69 4.82 -19.21
N THR A 103 -18.17 5.79 -18.45
CA THR A 103 -18.75 7.13 -18.21
C THR A 103 -18.14 7.75 -16.95
N ARG A 104 -16.92 8.27 -17.05
CA ARG A 104 -16.49 9.44 -16.27
C ARG A 104 -15.39 10.09 -17.09
N ALA A 105 -15.41 11.41 -17.23
CA ALA A 105 -14.35 12.10 -17.95
C ALA A 105 -13.00 11.64 -17.37
N GLU A 106 -12.09 11.28 -18.26
CA GLU A 106 -10.76 10.77 -17.93
C GLU A 106 -10.11 11.75 -16.94
N ASN A 107 -9.70 11.29 -15.76
CA ASN A 107 -9.18 12.20 -14.73
C ASN A 107 -8.04 13.05 -15.29
N ALA A 108 -7.23 12.51 -16.19
CA ALA A 108 -6.24 13.27 -16.94
C ALA A 108 -6.90 14.42 -17.75
N ARG A 109 -7.96 14.16 -18.52
CA ARG A 109 -8.69 15.19 -19.27
C ARG A 109 -9.40 16.21 -18.37
N ILE A 110 -9.98 15.76 -17.24
CA ILE A 110 -10.61 16.65 -16.25
C ILE A 110 -9.57 17.64 -15.70
N HIS A 111 -8.35 17.17 -15.48
CA HIS A 111 -7.26 17.98 -14.92
C HIS A 111 -6.31 18.56 -15.99
N GLY A 112 -6.65 18.44 -17.28
CA GLY A 112 -5.82 18.94 -18.38
C GLY A 112 -4.41 18.33 -18.45
N MET A 113 -4.22 17.12 -17.91
CA MET A 113 -2.95 16.43 -17.92
C MET A 113 -2.64 15.90 -19.32
N THR A 114 -1.57 16.41 -19.93
CA THR A 114 -1.07 15.99 -21.24
C THR A 114 0.19 15.12 -21.16
N LYS A 115 0.76 14.98 -19.96
CA LYS A 115 1.99 14.22 -19.69
C LYS A 115 1.96 13.63 -18.28
N VAL A 116 2.69 12.55 -18.10
CA VAL A 116 2.99 11.99 -16.78
C VAL A 116 3.81 13.02 -16.00
N THR A 117 3.52 13.17 -14.71
CA THR A 117 4.26 14.05 -13.79
C THR A 117 4.70 13.29 -12.55
N GLY A 118 5.78 13.74 -11.91
CA GLY A 118 6.24 13.17 -10.63
C GLY A 118 5.12 13.14 -9.58
N ALA A 119 4.32 14.21 -9.48
CA ALA A 119 3.14 14.27 -8.62
C ALA A 119 2.08 13.20 -8.94
N SER A 120 1.84 12.92 -10.23
CA SER A 120 0.89 11.87 -10.61
C SER A 120 1.40 10.46 -10.26
N ILE A 121 2.71 10.22 -10.37
CA ILE A 121 3.35 8.96 -9.97
C ILE A 121 3.31 8.80 -8.45
N ALA A 122 3.70 9.84 -7.71
CA ALA A 122 3.63 9.86 -6.25
C ALA A 122 2.21 9.58 -5.75
N TYR A 123 1.20 10.19 -6.38
CA TYR A 123 -0.20 9.94 -6.06
C TYR A 123 -0.58 8.46 -6.22
N VAL A 124 -0.21 7.84 -7.35
CA VAL A 124 -0.49 6.42 -7.60
C VAL A 124 0.24 5.51 -6.62
N ALA A 125 1.49 5.82 -6.30
CA ALA A 125 2.27 5.09 -5.30
C ALA A 125 1.61 5.16 -3.92
N THR A 126 1.13 6.33 -3.50
CA THR A 126 0.38 6.50 -2.26
C THR A 126 -0.93 5.70 -2.27
N GLN A 127 -1.66 5.66 -3.39
CA GLN A 127 -2.88 4.86 -3.50
C GLN A 127 -2.61 3.36 -3.42
N VAL A 128 -1.55 2.87 -4.06
CA VAL A 128 -1.14 1.47 -3.96
C VAL A 128 -0.66 1.13 -2.55
N GLN A 129 0.13 1.99 -1.92
CA GLN A 129 0.56 1.83 -0.53
C GLN A 129 -0.65 1.72 0.41
N PHE A 130 -1.64 2.62 0.26
CA PHE A 130 -2.87 2.58 1.04
C PHE A 130 -3.67 1.29 0.78
N ALA A 131 -3.84 0.88 -0.49
CA ALA A 131 -4.55 -0.35 -0.84
C ALA A 131 -3.88 -1.62 -0.28
N LEU A 132 -2.57 -1.59 -0.10
CA LEU A 132 -1.79 -2.64 0.55
C LEU A 132 -1.71 -2.48 2.08
N SER A 133 -2.14 -1.33 2.60
CA SER A 133 -2.21 -1.07 4.03
C SER A 133 -3.40 -1.79 4.63
N SER A 134 -3.36 -1.94 5.95
CA SER A 134 -4.48 -2.50 6.70
C SER A 134 -5.53 -1.44 7.09
N SER A 135 -5.31 -0.17 6.74
CA SER A 135 -6.23 0.90 7.08
C SER A 135 -7.49 0.82 6.22
N PRO A 136 -8.71 0.77 6.81
CA PRO A 136 -9.95 0.68 6.05
C PRO A 136 -10.37 2.03 5.45
N VAL A 137 -9.76 3.14 5.86
CA VAL A 137 -10.14 4.49 5.45
C VAL A 137 -8.91 5.27 5.03
N PHE A 138 -8.95 5.83 3.82
CA PHE A 138 -7.92 6.77 3.38
C PHE A 138 -8.09 8.07 4.16
N SER A 139 -7.08 8.43 4.94
CA SER A 139 -7.07 9.65 5.72
C SER A 139 -5.75 10.38 5.49
N ARG A 140 -5.86 11.68 5.20
CA ARG A 140 -4.69 12.54 5.02
C ARG A 140 -3.91 12.75 6.32
N THR A 141 -4.59 12.69 7.47
CA THR A 141 -4.03 13.03 8.78
C THR A 141 -3.77 11.80 9.66
N ASP A 142 -3.94 10.60 9.13
CA ASP A 142 -3.78 9.37 9.90
C ASP A 142 -2.30 9.00 10.03
N MET A 143 -1.75 9.22 11.23
CA MET A 143 -0.36 8.87 11.56
C MET A 143 -0.06 7.36 11.43
N ALA A 144 -1.09 6.50 11.37
CA ALA A 144 -0.89 5.07 11.19
C ALA A 144 -0.39 4.69 9.78
N THR A 145 -0.66 5.53 8.77
CA THR A 145 -0.30 5.25 7.37
C THR A 145 0.49 6.38 6.71
N ASP A 146 0.76 7.47 7.45
CA ASP A 146 1.47 8.70 7.08
C ASP A 146 1.59 8.95 5.56
N SER A 147 0.42 8.93 4.90
CA SER A 147 0.33 8.88 3.43
C SER A 147 0.77 10.20 2.81
N GLU A 148 0.63 11.31 3.56
CA GLU A 148 1.17 12.61 3.21
C GLU A 148 2.70 12.61 3.26
N CYS A 149 3.31 12.15 4.35
CA CYS A 149 4.77 12.05 4.41
C CYS A 149 5.33 11.11 3.34
N PHE A 150 4.67 9.98 3.07
CA PHE A 150 5.07 9.09 1.98
C PHE A 150 5.01 9.78 0.62
N TYR A 151 3.92 10.49 0.33
CA TYR A 151 3.78 11.29 -0.90
C TYR A 151 4.87 12.35 -1.02
N MET A 152 5.09 13.13 0.05
CA MET A 152 6.11 14.18 0.06
C MET A 152 7.53 13.62 -0.05
N SER A 153 7.80 12.45 0.55
CA SER A 153 9.10 11.79 0.43
C SER A 153 9.41 11.41 -1.01
N ILE A 154 8.41 10.95 -1.77
CA ILE A 154 8.57 10.65 -3.20
C ILE A 154 8.82 11.93 -4.00
N LEU A 155 8.09 13.01 -3.70
CA LEU A 155 8.33 14.29 -4.37
C LEU A 155 9.74 14.82 -4.10
N ASN A 156 10.19 14.77 -2.84
CA ASN A 156 11.54 15.19 -2.47
C ASN A 156 12.60 14.35 -3.20
N LEU A 157 12.37 13.03 -3.35
CA LEU A 157 13.25 12.17 -4.16
C LEU A 157 13.27 12.62 -5.63
N PHE A 158 12.13 13.02 -6.19
CA PHE A 158 12.06 13.47 -7.58
C PHE A 158 12.61 14.88 -7.82
N GLU A 159 12.80 15.67 -6.76
CA GLU A 159 13.44 16.99 -6.80
C GLU A 159 14.96 16.91 -6.54
N ASP A 160 15.48 15.76 -6.13
CA ASP A 160 16.91 15.54 -5.94
C ASP A 160 17.65 15.70 -7.27
N LEU A 161 18.74 16.49 -7.28
CA LEU A 161 19.54 16.77 -8.47
C LEU A 161 20.29 15.54 -8.96
N ASP A 162 20.69 14.67 -8.04
CA ASP A 162 21.47 13.48 -8.35
C ASP A 162 20.60 12.41 -9.03
N GLU A 163 19.28 12.49 -8.88
CA GLU A 163 18.30 11.50 -9.39
C GLU A 163 17.55 12.00 -10.64
N GLN A 164 17.87 13.20 -11.16
CA GLN A 164 17.12 13.80 -12.26
C GLN A 164 17.19 13.00 -13.57
N VAL A 165 18.27 12.24 -13.79
CA VAL A 165 18.41 11.41 -15.00
C VAL A 165 17.35 10.30 -14.97
N GLU A 166 17.28 9.56 -13.88
CA GLU A 166 16.37 8.45 -13.64
C GLU A 166 14.91 8.93 -13.59
N VAL A 167 14.66 10.06 -12.92
CA VAL A 167 13.34 10.70 -12.88
C VAL A 167 12.90 11.14 -14.28
N SER A 168 13.81 11.70 -15.08
CA SER A 168 13.48 12.13 -16.43
C SER A 168 13.13 10.95 -17.34
N GLU A 169 13.84 9.83 -17.23
CA GLU A 169 13.49 8.58 -17.94
C GLU A 169 12.12 8.05 -17.49
N LEU A 170 11.85 8.07 -16.17
CA LEU A 170 10.60 7.61 -15.57
C LEU A 170 9.37 8.38 -16.07
N ILE A 171 9.46 9.70 -16.23
CA ILE A 171 8.33 10.55 -16.65
C ILE A 171 8.12 10.59 -18.18
N THR A 172 8.98 9.95 -18.98
CA THR A 172 8.88 9.92 -20.45
C THR A 172 7.91 8.84 -20.96
N TRP A 173 7.22 8.15 -20.04
CA TRP A 173 6.32 7.04 -20.32
C TRP A 173 5.08 7.40 -21.13
#